data_AF-A0A8K0P7Y7-F1
#
_entry.id   AF-A0A8K0P7Y7-F1
#
_cell.length_a   1.000
_cell.length_b   1.000
_cell.length_c   1.000
_cell.angle_alpha   90.00
_cell.angle_beta   90.00
_cell.angle_gamma   90.00
#
_symmetry.space_group_name_H-M   'P 1'
#
loop_
_entity.id
_entity.type
_entity.pdbx_description
1 polymer ?
#
loop_
_entity_poly.entity_id
_entity_poly.type
_entity_poly.pdbx_seq_one_letter_code
_entity_poly.pdbx_strand_id
1 'polypeptide(L)'
;MSYREKQREESYNRRVIDSRDGIELQTSSRHSSYKKSKPDVKDHRQNHESESRDFSFKDFKNELSYVFFRGNSLIINGSQEYSDFWLFLNKYETMKEKSAGEDDSQSKQSGELKSHNRLSHVNISFVAKESELMSYLPPMDRETGRWLSEDKIATFQEILRLYLDFKQKEKFSKLKKLRKNQENLPVAQFKKEIVDAVNSNQVVVIAGDTGCGKSTQVPQYLLKAGYENIACTQPRRIACISLSKRVAYETLNEYGSTVGYQIRFEKSKTQHTRIVFITEGLLLRQVSTDPSLSSYDVAVLDEIHERHLPGDFLLGVLKCLLYQRKNLKLVLMSATINIQLFQDYFLNEAMIIQISLNSRKVPGRLYPIKLNYYPVSIEEKTSKSERINPAPFVRILQLIDEKYPKGERGDVLIFVSGMAEISTIVEAAQLYAQHSQNWIILPLHSTLSIADQDKVFDYPPEGIRKCIVSTNIAETSVTIDGIRFVVDSGKVKEMSYDPVSKMQRLKEFWISRASAEQRKGRAGNCVFLVYF
;
A
#
# COMPACT_ATOMS: atom_id res chain seq x y z
N MET A 1 28.72 -0.93 23.03
CA MET A 1 28.26 -0.07 21.92
C MET A 1 28.81 1.34 22.12
N SER A 2 30.07 1.60 21.76
CA SER A 2 30.66 2.96 21.92
C SER A 2 31.81 3.24 20.94
N TYR A 3 31.84 2.59 19.78
CA TYR A 3 32.96 2.71 18.83
C TYR A 3 32.55 3.01 17.38
N ARG A 4 31.25 3.25 17.11
CA ARG A 4 30.74 3.56 15.76
C ARG A 4 30.10 4.94 15.59
N GLU A 5 30.00 5.73 16.67
CA GLU A 5 29.49 7.11 16.61
C GLU A 5 30.60 8.17 16.48
N LYS A 6 31.87 7.84 16.79
CA LYS A 6 32.99 8.78 16.66
C LYS A 6 33.56 8.96 15.24
N GLN A 7 33.18 8.13 14.26
CA GLN A 7 33.74 8.21 12.90
C GLN A 7 32.89 8.96 11.87
N ARG A 8 31.72 9.50 12.25
CA ARG A 8 30.87 10.28 11.34
C ARG A 8 30.96 11.80 11.51
N GLU A 9 31.52 12.29 12.62
CA GLU A 9 31.73 13.74 12.82
C GLU A 9 33.06 14.27 12.25
N GLU A 10 34.06 13.42 12.01
CA GLU A 10 35.38 13.86 11.52
C GLU A 10 35.46 14.10 10.01
N SER A 11 34.42 13.77 9.24
CA SER A 11 34.40 13.98 7.77
C SER A 11 33.80 15.33 7.36
N TYR A 12 33.15 16.07 8.27
CA TYR A 12 32.41 17.30 7.93
C TYR A 12 33.21 18.58 8.20
N ASN A 13 34.25 18.53 9.06
CA ASN A 13 35.05 19.70 9.45
C ASN A 13 36.36 19.89 8.64
N ARG A 14 36.49 19.29 7.46
CA ARG A 14 37.74 19.34 6.66
C ARG A 14 37.61 20.05 5.30
N ARG A 15 36.72 21.04 5.17
CA ARG A 15 36.65 21.96 4.02
C ARG A 15 36.33 23.41 4.37
N VAL A 16 36.80 23.87 5.52
CA VAL A 16 36.91 25.29 5.81
C VAL A 16 38.28 25.46 6.47
N ILE A 17 39.05 26.46 6.04
CA ILE A 17 40.43 26.79 6.48
C ILE A 17 41.55 26.18 5.60
N ASP A 18 41.68 26.76 4.41
CA ASP A 18 42.91 27.01 3.65
C ASP A 18 42.51 28.13 2.67
N SER A 19 43.16 29.27 2.47
CA SER A 19 44.36 29.88 3.03
C SER A 19 44.43 31.33 2.49
N ARG A 20 44.51 32.31 3.40
CA ARG A 20 45.46 33.45 3.43
C ARG A 20 45.70 34.31 2.17
N ASP A 21 45.32 35.58 2.33
CA ASP A 21 46.04 36.85 2.07
C ASP A 21 47.15 36.95 1.03
N GLY A 22 47.01 37.97 0.18
CA GLY A 22 48.07 38.62 -0.59
C GLY A 22 47.62 39.99 -1.11
N ILE A 23 48.24 41.06 -0.58
CA ILE A 23 48.03 42.48 -0.88
C ILE A 23 48.99 42.92 -2.00
N GLU A 24 48.55 43.75 -2.96
CA GLU A 24 49.34 44.90 -3.44
C GLU A 24 48.49 45.94 -4.21
N LEU A 25 48.78 47.22 -3.94
CA LEU A 25 48.18 48.44 -4.51
C LEU A 25 48.90 48.90 -5.79
N GLN A 26 48.18 49.65 -6.65
CA GLN A 26 48.59 50.86 -7.39
C GLN A 26 47.55 51.14 -8.51
N THR A 27 47.18 52.33 -9.02
CA THR A 27 47.32 53.77 -8.73
C THR A 27 46.42 54.51 -9.74
N SER A 28 45.73 55.58 -9.31
CA SER A 28 45.45 56.82 -10.08
C SER A 28 44.60 56.71 -11.41
N SER A 29 43.81 57.66 -11.92
CA SER A 29 43.57 59.07 -11.69
C SER A 29 42.36 59.56 -12.53
N ARG A 30 41.75 60.66 -12.05
CA ARG A 30 41.19 61.82 -12.81
C ARG A 30 39.81 61.78 -13.51
N HIS A 31 38.96 62.69 -12.99
CA HIS A 31 38.18 63.77 -13.67
C HIS A 31 37.14 63.36 -14.76
N SER A 32 35.96 63.97 -14.90
CA SER A 32 35.56 65.36 -14.63
C SER A 32 34.02 65.55 -14.73
N SER A 33 33.52 66.57 -14.02
CA SER A 33 32.52 67.58 -14.47
C SER A 33 31.04 67.21 -14.75
N TYR A 34 30.16 67.69 -13.86
CA TYR A 34 29.12 68.70 -14.13
C TYR A 34 28.45 68.74 -15.53
N LYS A 35 27.12 68.58 -15.63
CA LYS A 35 26.10 69.66 -15.51
C LYS A 35 24.68 69.19 -15.88
N LYS A 36 23.73 69.84 -15.19
CA LYS A 36 22.26 69.83 -15.33
C LYS A 36 21.74 70.19 -16.73
N SER A 37 20.60 69.63 -17.12
CA SER A 37 19.40 70.43 -17.49
C SER A 37 18.15 69.55 -17.68
N LYS A 38 17.06 69.96 -17.02
CA LYS A 38 15.63 69.61 -17.25
C LYS A 38 15.12 70.29 -18.55
N PRO A 39 13.84 70.16 -18.98
CA PRO A 39 12.75 69.19 -18.68
C PRO A 39 12.07 68.68 -19.99
N ASP A 40 11.05 67.81 -19.92
CA ASP A 40 9.69 68.18 -20.35
C ASP A 40 8.69 67.02 -20.26
N VAL A 41 7.47 67.40 -19.86
CA VAL A 41 6.27 66.59 -19.66
C VAL A 41 5.40 66.74 -20.91
N LYS A 42 4.96 65.65 -21.53
CA LYS A 42 3.57 65.44 -21.99
C LYS A 42 3.34 64.10 -22.72
N ASP A 43 2.24 63.47 -22.30
CA ASP A 43 1.31 62.57 -22.96
C ASP A 43 1.73 61.77 -24.21
N HIS A 44 1.52 60.45 -24.15
CA HIS A 44 0.64 59.80 -25.13
C HIS A 44 -0.02 58.54 -24.53
N ARG A 45 -1.34 58.62 -24.42
CA ARG A 45 -2.24 57.45 -24.43
C ARG A 45 -2.18 56.82 -25.82
N GLN A 46 -1.90 55.52 -25.89
CA GLN A 46 -2.51 54.49 -26.76
C GLN A 46 -1.51 53.36 -27.02
N ASN A 47 -1.85 52.14 -26.59
CA ASN A 47 -1.80 50.91 -27.37
C ASN A 47 -2.13 49.71 -26.46
N HIS A 48 -3.42 49.37 -26.43
CA HIS A 48 -3.88 48.01 -26.18
C HIS A 48 -3.78 47.23 -27.50
N GLU A 49 -3.62 45.90 -27.40
CA GLU A 49 -3.67 44.88 -28.48
C GLU A 49 -2.34 44.50 -29.15
N SER A 50 -1.45 43.78 -28.44
CA SER A 50 -0.55 42.78 -29.08
C SER A 50 0.25 41.88 -28.09
N GLU A 51 -0.36 41.32 -27.04
CA GLU A 51 0.33 40.34 -26.18
C GLU A 51 -0.60 39.19 -25.78
N SER A 52 -0.82 38.20 -26.66
CA SER A 52 -1.71 37.09 -26.31
C SER A 52 -1.43 35.75 -26.99
N ARG A 53 -0.16 35.35 -27.22
CA ARG A 53 0.11 33.98 -27.72
C ARG A 53 1.22 33.16 -27.06
N ASP A 54 2.00 33.67 -26.10
CA ASP A 54 3.13 32.90 -25.55
C ASP A 54 3.37 33.13 -24.04
N PHE A 55 2.30 33.22 -23.25
CA PHE A 55 2.41 33.37 -21.79
C PHE A 55 2.28 32.00 -21.08
N SER A 56 3.33 31.56 -20.38
CA SER A 56 3.27 30.41 -19.46
C SER A 56 3.55 30.82 -18.02
N PHE A 57 2.77 30.30 -17.07
CA PHE A 57 3.02 30.53 -15.65
C PHE A 57 4.34 29.90 -15.15
N LYS A 58 4.93 28.96 -15.90
CA LYS A 58 6.26 28.39 -15.58
C LYS A 58 7.39 29.41 -15.67
N ASP A 59 7.25 30.40 -16.55
CA ASP A 59 8.25 31.45 -16.75
C ASP A 59 8.40 32.34 -15.53
N PHE A 60 7.37 32.38 -14.68
CA PHE A 60 7.29 33.13 -13.42
C PHE A 60 7.29 32.21 -12.19
N LYS A 61 7.85 31.00 -12.33
CA LYS A 61 7.81 29.98 -11.27
C LYS A 61 8.44 30.46 -9.97
N ASN A 62 9.52 31.23 -10.02
CA ASN A 62 10.22 31.68 -8.82
C ASN A 62 9.40 32.71 -8.04
N GLU A 63 8.81 33.66 -8.76
CA GLU A 63 7.96 34.74 -8.26
C GLU A 63 6.67 34.16 -7.65
N LEU A 64 5.98 33.27 -8.39
CA LEU A 64 4.77 32.62 -7.91
C LEU A 64 5.05 31.66 -6.74
N SER A 65 6.21 31.00 -6.72
CA SER A 65 6.65 30.19 -5.58
C SER A 65 6.86 31.03 -4.33
N TYR A 66 7.48 32.20 -4.50
CA TYR A 66 7.72 33.15 -3.41
C TYR A 66 6.43 33.73 -2.84
N VAL A 67 5.40 33.94 -3.67
CA VAL A 67 4.11 34.51 -3.26
C VAL A 67 3.19 33.45 -2.65
N PHE A 68 3.00 32.31 -3.31
CA PHE A 68 1.94 31.36 -2.96
C PHE A 68 2.38 30.14 -2.13
N PHE A 69 3.68 29.85 -2.05
CA PHE A 69 4.20 28.59 -1.48
C PHE A 69 5.17 28.80 -0.31
N ARG A 70 4.94 29.85 0.49
CA ARG A 70 5.73 30.17 1.71
C ARG A 70 5.53 29.13 2.82
N GLY A 71 6.38 29.16 3.86
CA GLY A 71 6.38 28.17 4.96
C GLY A 71 5.05 27.97 5.71
N ASN A 72 4.11 28.92 5.63
CA ASN A 72 2.76 28.83 6.23
C ASN A 72 1.64 28.59 5.20
N SER A 73 1.99 28.27 3.95
CA SER A 73 1.00 27.98 2.89
C SER A 73 0.54 26.52 2.93
N LEU A 74 -0.60 26.23 2.29
CA LEU A 74 -1.17 24.88 2.20
C LEU A 74 -0.29 23.90 1.42
N ILE A 75 0.61 24.39 0.57
CA ILE A 75 1.56 23.59 -0.19
C ILE A 75 2.95 24.18 0.02
N ILE A 76 3.84 23.42 0.65
CA ILE A 76 5.19 23.91 0.99
C ILE A 76 6.10 23.79 -0.24
N ASN A 77 6.84 24.84 -0.57
CA ASN A 77 7.85 24.82 -1.63
C ASN A 77 8.88 23.70 -1.40
N GLY A 78 9.19 22.93 -2.45
CA GLY A 78 10.11 21.77 -2.39
C GLY A 78 9.45 20.46 -1.93
N SER A 79 8.18 20.47 -1.54
CA SER A 79 7.43 19.24 -1.26
C SER A 79 7.05 18.46 -2.54
N GLN A 80 6.65 17.21 -2.38
CA GLN A 80 6.08 16.43 -3.48
C GLN A 80 4.79 17.06 -4.02
N GLU A 81 3.95 17.61 -3.12
CA GLU A 81 2.69 18.28 -3.48
C GLU A 81 2.91 19.56 -4.31
N TYR A 82 4.03 20.27 -4.08
CA TYR A 82 4.48 21.40 -4.89
C TYR A 82 4.83 20.96 -6.32
N SER A 83 5.59 19.87 -6.45
CA SER A 83 5.96 19.33 -7.76
C SER A 83 4.74 18.85 -8.54
N ASP A 84 3.81 18.17 -7.87
CA ASP A 84 2.53 17.74 -8.43
C ASP A 84 1.68 18.92 -8.94
N PHE A 85 1.66 20.04 -8.22
CA PHE A 85 0.91 21.24 -8.63
C PHE A 85 1.44 21.79 -9.96
N TRP A 86 2.75 21.92 -10.13
CA TRP A 86 3.33 22.42 -11.39
C TRP A 86 3.08 21.48 -12.57
N LEU A 87 3.02 20.17 -12.33
CA LEU A 87 2.59 19.19 -13.34
C LEU A 87 1.11 19.33 -13.69
N PHE A 88 0.25 19.58 -12.69
CA PHE A 88 -1.17 19.86 -12.91
C PHE A 88 -1.39 21.14 -13.71
N LEU A 89 -0.69 22.23 -13.36
CA LEU A 89 -0.76 23.51 -14.06
C LEU A 89 -0.42 23.35 -15.55
N ASN A 90 0.65 22.62 -15.86
CA ASN A 90 1.04 22.33 -17.24
C ASN A 90 -0.04 21.55 -18.01
N LYS A 91 -0.67 20.56 -17.37
CA LYS A 91 -1.79 19.83 -17.97
C LYS A 91 -3.02 20.72 -18.17
N TYR A 92 -3.27 21.63 -17.23
CA TYR A 92 -4.38 22.57 -17.31
C TYR A 92 -4.19 23.59 -18.46
N GLU A 93 -2.98 24.16 -18.61
CA GLU A 93 -2.62 25.05 -19.72
C GLU A 93 -2.77 24.34 -21.07
N THR A 94 -2.19 23.15 -21.23
CA THR A 94 -2.28 22.35 -22.47
C THR A 94 -3.70 21.90 -22.80
N MET A 95 -4.55 21.64 -21.81
CA MET A 95 -5.97 21.34 -22.03
C MET A 95 -6.73 22.58 -22.50
N LYS A 96 -6.50 23.74 -21.89
CA LYS A 96 -7.12 25.01 -22.31
C LYS A 96 -6.75 25.38 -23.75
N GLU A 97 -5.48 25.23 -24.12
CA GLU A 97 -4.98 25.47 -25.47
C GLU A 97 -5.65 24.56 -26.51
N LYS A 98 -5.86 23.28 -26.19
CA LYS A 98 -6.57 22.34 -27.07
C LYS A 98 -8.05 22.69 -27.24
N SER A 99 -8.74 23.03 -26.16
CA SER A 99 -10.15 23.48 -26.23
C SER A 99 -10.32 24.85 -26.90
N ALA A 100 -9.29 25.70 -26.90
CA ALA A 100 -9.29 26.96 -27.64
C ALA A 100 -9.00 26.77 -29.15
N GLY A 101 -8.47 25.62 -29.55
CA GLY A 101 -8.15 25.27 -30.94
C GLY A 101 -9.25 24.47 -31.67
N GLU A 102 -10.30 24.02 -30.98
CA GLU A 102 -11.40 23.22 -31.57
C GLU A 102 -12.67 24.03 -31.89
N ASP A 103 -12.68 25.35 -31.64
CA ASP A 103 -13.85 26.22 -31.82
C ASP A 103 -13.85 27.00 -33.16
N ASP A 104 -13.44 26.36 -34.25
CA ASP A 104 -13.70 26.89 -35.59
C ASP A 104 -13.79 25.80 -36.67
N SER A 105 -14.76 24.88 -36.52
CA SER A 105 -15.66 24.40 -37.59
C SER A 105 -16.32 23.04 -37.27
N GLN A 106 -17.66 23.03 -37.37
CA GLN A 106 -18.57 21.88 -37.33
C GLN A 106 -18.88 21.24 -35.96
N SER A 107 -20.00 21.64 -35.34
CA SER A 107 -21.26 20.87 -35.35
C SER A 107 -22.21 21.26 -34.21
N LYS A 108 -23.38 21.78 -34.62
CA LYS A 108 -24.60 21.79 -33.79
C LYS A 108 -25.01 20.33 -33.57
N GLN A 109 -24.72 19.77 -32.40
CA GLN A 109 -25.55 18.81 -31.64
C GLN A 109 -24.72 18.13 -30.54
N SER A 110 -24.61 18.79 -29.38
CA SER A 110 -24.55 18.10 -28.08
C SER A 110 -24.54 19.13 -26.96
N GLY A 111 -25.58 19.07 -26.12
CA GLY A 111 -25.63 19.53 -24.73
C GLY A 111 -24.92 20.83 -24.38
N GLU A 112 -25.72 21.89 -24.19
CA GLU A 112 -25.41 23.05 -23.36
C GLU A 112 -24.33 22.73 -22.30
N LEU A 113 -23.15 23.32 -22.45
CA LEU A 113 -22.28 23.59 -21.30
C LEU A 113 -23.04 24.59 -20.43
N LYS A 114 -23.97 24.06 -19.64
CA LYS A 114 -24.64 24.78 -18.57
C LYS A 114 -23.55 25.39 -17.72
N SER A 115 -23.52 26.71 -17.72
CA SER A 115 -23.04 27.56 -16.64
C SER A 115 -23.17 26.82 -15.30
N HIS A 116 -22.10 26.14 -14.87
CA HIS A 116 -22.03 25.54 -13.54
C HIS A 116 -21.68 26.64 -12.54
N ASN A 117 -22.59 27.60 -12.47
CA ASN A 117 -22.70 28.53 -11.38
C ASN A 117 -23.36 27.76 -10.22
N ARG A 118 -22.54 26.95 -9.52
CA ARG A 118 -22.78 26.35 -8.20
C ARG A 118 -21.46 25.80 -7.67
N LEU A 119 -20.49 26.71 -7.55
CA LEU A 119 -19.37 26.52 -6.65
C LEU A 119 -19.92 26.48 -5.21
N SER A 120 -20.31 25.30 -4.75
CA SER A 120 -20.25 25.00 -3.32
C SER A 120 -18.77 24.99 -2.93
N HIS A 121 -18.19 26.17 -2.81
CA HIS A 121 -16.81 26.36 -2.42
C HIS A 121 -16.60 25.66 -1.07
N VAL A 122 -15.68 24.70 -1.03
CA VAL A 122 -14.98 24.43 0.23
C VAL A 122 -14.36 25.75 0.64
N ASN A 123 -14.58 26.15 1.89
CA ASN A 123 -14.20 27.46 2.43
C ASN A 123 -12.67 27.52 2.67
N ILE A 124 -11.89 27.42 1.59
CA ILE A 124 -10.43 27.58 1.61
C ILE A 124 -10.16 29.07 1.40
N SER A 125 -10.17 29.84 2.49
CA SER A 125 -9.72 31.23 2.48
C SER A 125 -8.21 31.26 2.42
N PHE A 126 -7.62 31.87 1.38
CA PHE A 126 -6.23 32.29 1.48
C PHE A 126 -6.14 33.39 2.56
N VAL A 127 -5.12 33.28 3.41
CA VAL A 127 -4.96 34.15 4.59
C VAL A 127 -4.60 35.60 4.20
N ALA A 128 -4.04 35.80 3.01
CA ALA A 128 -3.60 37.12 2.52
C ALA A 128 -4.60 37.72 1.52
N LYS A 129 -4.84 39.03 1.63
CA LYS A 129 -5.63 39.80 0.64
C LYS A 129 -4.82 39.98 -0.65
N GLU A 130 -5.49 40.06 -1.81
CA GLU A 130 -4.83 40.24 -3.12
C GLU A 130 -3.85 41.42 -3.15
N SER A 131 -4.19 42.52 -2.49
CA SER A 131 -3.32 43.70 -2.32
C SER A 131 -2.01 43.43 -1.57
N GLU A 132 -2.01 42.47 -0.65
CA GLU A 132 -0.84 42.09 0.15
C GLU A 132 0.08 41.15 -0.65
N LEU A 133 -0.49 40.26 -1.46
CA LEU A 133 0.26 39.38 -2.36
C LEU A 133 1.01 40.16 -3.44
N MET A 134 0.44 41.27 -3.92
CA MET A 134 1.09 42.19 -4.87
C MET A 134 2.33 42.88 -4.30
N SER A 135 2.38 43.16 -2.99
CA SER A 135 3.54 43.79 -2.35
C SER A 135 4.80 42.92 -2.35
N TYR A 136 4.62 41.62 -2.60
CA TYR A 136 5.70 40.63 -2.62
C TYR A 136 6.22 40.29 -4.03
N LEU A 137 5.61 40.86 -5.07
CA LEU A 137 6.09 40.71 -6.44
C LEU A 137 7.10 41.80 -6.78
N PRO A 138 8.17 41.48 -7.53
CA PRO A 138 9.12 42.48 -7.98
C PRO A 138 8.43 43.53 -8.86
N PRO A 139 8.80 44.82 -8.75
CA PRO A 139 8.22 45.89 -9.57
C PRO A 139 8.50 45.66 -11.06
N MET A 140 7.65 46.24 -11.90
CA MET A 140 7.63 46.05 -13.35
C MET A 140 9.02 46.25 -13.95
N ASP A 141 9.59 45.17 -14.47
CA ASP A 141 10.87 45.22 -15.16
C ASP A 141 10.65 45.80 -16.56
N ARG A 142 10.97 47.09 -16.70
CA ARG A 142 10.79 47.84 -17.94
C ARG A 142 11.81 47.47 -19.03
N GLU A 143 12.86 46.72 -18.71
CA GLU A 143 13.89 46.31 -19.66
C GLU A 143 13.57 44.97 -20.34
N THR A 144 12.91 44.04 -19.63
CA THR A 144 12.56 42.70 -20.15
C THR A 144 11.10 42.54 -20.56
N GLY A 145 10.22 43.48 -20.18
CA GLY A 145 8.77 43.41 -20.45
C GLY A 145 8.05 42.28 -19.69
N ARG A 146 8.73 41.54 -18.81
CA ARG A 146 8.13 40.47 -18.01
C ARG A 146 7.37 41.05 -16.82
N TRP A 147 6.04 40.99 -16.88
CA TRP A 147 5.16 41.42 -15.80
C TRP A 147 4.00 40.45 -15.58
N LEU A 148 3.67 40.18 -14.32
CA LEU A 148 2.46 39.47 -13.92
C LEU A 148 1.35 40.49 -13.64
N SER A 149 0.35 40.58 -14.53
CA SER A 149 -0.83 41.43 -14.29
C SER A 149 -1.71 40.87 -13.18
N GLU A 150 -2.53 41.74 -12.57
CA GLU A 150 -3.49 41.37 -11.52
C GLU A 150 -4.42 40.24 -11.97
N ASP A 151 -4.91 40.29 -13.22
CA ASP A 151 -5.74 39.25 -13.82
C ASP A 151 -5.03 37.88 -13.90
N LYS A 152 -3.73 37.87 -14.20
CA LYS A 152 -2.94 36.62 -14.28
C LYS A 152 -2.72 36.03 -12.89
N ILE A 153 -2.53 36.86 -11.87
CA ILE A 153 -2.37 36.42 -10.48
C ILE A 153 -3.70 35.87 -9.93
N ALA A 154 -4.82 36.54 -10.22
CA ALA A 154 -6.16 36.04 -9.89
C ALA A 154 -6.43 34.70 -10.59
N THR A 155 -6.06 34.57 -11.87
CA THR A 155 -6.14 33.31 -12.62
C THR A 155 -5.29 32.22 -11.97
N PHE A 156 -4.06 32.52 -11.56
CA PHE A 156 -3.19 31.54 -10.88
C PHE A 156 -3.78 31.09 -9.53
N GLN A 157 -4.36 32.01 -8.76
CA GLN A 157 -5.07 31.69 -7.51
C GLN A 157 -6.27 30.78 -7.76
N GLU A 158 -7.03 31.04 -8.82
CA GLU A 158 -8.16 30.19 -9.19
C GLU A 158 -7.70 28.78 -9.57
N ILE A 159 -6.62 28.66 -10.36
CA ILE A 159 -6.04 27.35 -10.72
C ILE A 159 -5.51 26.61 -9.47
N LEU A 160 -4.89 27.34 -8.53
CA LEU A 160 -4.46 26.77 -7.26
C LEU A 160 -5.65 26.26 -6.43
N ARG A 161 -6.76 26.99 -6.37
CA ARG A 161 -8.01 26.52 -5.74
C ARG A 161 -8.57 25.28 -6.45
N LEU A 162 -8.58 25.26 -7.78
CA LEU A 162 -9.02 24.11 -8.56
C LEU A 162 -8.16 22.88 -8.31
N TYR A 163 -6.85 23.03 -8.19
CA TYR A 163 -5.94 21.94 -7.83
C TYR A 163 -6.21 21.41 -6.42
N LEU A 164 -6.38 22.31 -5.44
CA LEU A 164 -6.69 21.92 -4.06
C LEU A 164 -8.04 21.19 -3.97
N ASP A 165 -9.08 21.69 -4.65
CA ASP A 165 -10.38 21.02 -4.78
C ASP A 165 -10.26 19.66 -5.48
N PHE A 166 -9.49 19.57 -6.58
CA PHE A 166 -9.22 18.32 -7.28
C PHE A 166 -8.55 17.29 -6.35
N LYS A 167 -7.48 17.67 -5.64
CA LYS A 167 -6.80 16.78 -4.69
C LYS A 167 -7.70 16.39 -3.52
N GLN A 168 -8.54 17.30 -3.03
CA GLN A 168 -9.51 16.99 -1.98
C GLN A 168 -10.58 16.00 -2.47
N LYS A 169 -11.14 16.20 -3.66
CA LYS A 169 -12.07 15.27 -4.31
C LYS A 169 -11.42 13.92 -4.56
N GLU A 170 -10.17 13.88 -5.00
CA GLU A 170 -9.39 12.65 -5.17
C GLU A 170 -9.23 11.90 -3.84
N LYS A 171 -8.81 12.59 -2.77
CA LYS A 171 -8.73 12.03 -1.41
C LYS A 171 -10.09 11.51 -0.95
N PHE A 172 -11.16 12.29 -1.09
CA PHE A 172 -12.51 11.88 -0.68
C PHE A 172 -13.04 10.69 -1.49
N SER A 173 -12.75 10.63 -2.79
CA SER A 173 -13.09 9.50 -3.66
C SER A 173 -12.38 8.22 -3.22
N LYS A 174 -11.07 8.30 -2.93
CA LYS A 174 -10.30 7.19 -2.37
C LYS A 174 -10.89 6.71 -1.04
N LEU A 175 -11.21 7.64 -0.13
CA LEU A 175 -11.87 7.33 1.15
C LEU A 175 -13.23 6.65 0.98
N LYS A 176 -14.06 7.18 0.08
CA LYS A 176 -15.39 6.61 -0.21
C LYS A 176 -15.27 5.20 -0.78
N LYS A 177 -14.31 4.96 -1.67
CA LYS A 177 -14.02 3.63 -2.21
C LYS A 177 -13.54 2.67 -1.12
N LEU A 178 -12.66 3.11 -0.23
CA LEU A 178 -12.18 2.32 0.91
C LEU A 178 -13.31 1.90 1.85
N ARG A 179 -14.14 2.85 2.28
CA ARG A 179 -15.29 2.56 3.17
C ARG A 179 -16.29 1.62 2.52
N LYS A 180 -16.62 1.84 1.25
CA LYS A 180 -17.50 0.94 0.48
C LYS A 180 -16.93 -0.47 0.40
N ASN A 181 -15.62 -0.62 0.19
CA ASN A 181 -14.96 -1.92 0.16
C ASN A 181 -15.04 -2.63 1.52
N GLN A 182 -14.83 -1.90 2.63
CA GLN A 182 -14.95 -2.45 3.99
C GLN A 182 -16.37 -2.90 4.30
N GLU A 183 -17.38 -2.11 3.92
CA GLU A 183 -18.81 -2.45 4.10
C GLU A 183 -19.22 -3.69 3.30
N ASN A 184 -18.57 -3.95 2.16
CA ASN A 184 -18.81 -5.12 1.34
C ASN A 184 -18.11 -6.40 1.86
N LEU A 185 -17.26 -6.31 2.90
CA LEU A 185 -16.64 -7.49 3.50
C LEU A 185 -17.67 -8.29 4.29
N PRO A 186 -17.70 -9.63 4.20
CA PRO A 186 -18.64 -10.45 4.97
C PRO A 186 -18.61 -10.19 6.48
N VAL A 187 -17.42 -9.94 7.05
CA VAL A 187 -17.26 -9.67 8.48
C VAL A 187 -17.95 -8.37 8.94
N ALA A 188 -18.23 -7.43 8.03
CA ALA A 188 -18.81 -6.14 8.37
C ALA A 188 -20.23 -6.26 8.95
N GLN A 189 -21.01 -7.22 8.47
CA GLN A 189 -22.37 -7.49 8.95
C GLN A 189 -22.39 -7.94 10.42
N PHE A 190 -21.31 -8.60 10.86
CA PHE A 190 -21.16 -9.17 12.19
C PHE A 190 -20.40 -8.25 13.14
N LYS A 191 -20.10 -7.00 12.73
CA LYS A 191 -19.31 -6.06 13.54
C LYS A 191 -19.85 -5.90 14.96
N LYS A 192 -21.16 -5.69 15.12
CA LYS A 192 -21.79 -5.50 16.44
C LYS A 192 -21.70 -6.78 17.28
N GLU A 193 -22.11 -7.90 16.69
CA GLU A 193 -22.05 -9.21 17.34
C GLU A 193 -20.64 -9.58 17.82
N ILE A 194 -19.61 -9.30 17.02
CA ILE A 194 -18.21 -9.52 17.41
C ILE A 194 -17.83 -8.69 18.63
N VAL A 195 -18.14 -7.38 18.61
CA VAL A 195 -17.81 -6.48 19.71
C VAL A 195 -18.57 -6.86 20.98
N ASP A 196 -19.87 -7.12 20.87
CA ASP A 196 -20.72 -7.52 21.99
C ASP A 196 -20.25 -8.85 22.59
N ALA A 197 -19.88 -9.82 21.74
CA ALA A 197 -19.33 -11.09 22.20
C ALA A 197 -18.01 -10.92 22.95
N VAL A 198 -17.08 -10.08 22.47
CA VAL A 198 -15.79 -9.85 23.14
C VAL A 198 -15.96 -9.06 24.44
N ASN A 199 -16.93 -8.15 24.50
CA ASN A 199 -17.27 -7.44 25.73
C ASN A 199 -17.81 -8.40 26.79
N SER A 200 -18.78 -9.25 26.44
CA SER A 200 -19.47 -10.15 27.37
C SER A 200 -18.67 -11.40 27.74
N ASN A 201 -17.72 -11.85 26.92
CA ASN A 201 -17.01 -13.11 27.13
C ASN A 201 -15.50 -12.91 27.23
N GLN A 202 -14.81 -13.81 27.92
CA GLN A 202 -13.36 -13.76 28.03
C GLN A 202 -12.67 -14.37 26.80
N VAL A 203 -13.28 -15.40 26.20
CA VAL A 203 -12.77 -16.08 25.00
C VAL A 203 -13.85 -16.09 23.92
N VAL A 204 -13.50 -15.70 22.69
CA VAL A 204 -14.40 -15.68 21.53
C VAL A 204 -13.74 -16.36 20.35
N VAL A 205 -14.49 -17.22 19.64
CA VAL A 205 -14.01 -17.89 18.43
C VAL A 205 -14.75 -17.33 17.21
N ILE A 206 -13.99 -16.73 16.30
CA ILE A 206 -14.48 -16.17 15.04
C ILE A 206 -14.02 -17.06 13.89
N ALA A 207 -14.98 -17.68 13.21
CA ALA A 207 -14.70 -18.57 12.09
C ALA A 207 -15.27 -18.00 10.80
N GLY A 208 -14.49 -18.03 9.73
CA GLY A 208 -14.94 -17.60 8.42
C GLY A 208 -13.88 -17.81 7.37
N ASP A 209 -14.25 -17.96 6.10
CA ASP A 209 -13.29 -18.30 5.04
C ASP A 209 -12.18 -17.24 4.86
N THR A 210 -11.12 -17.59 4.14
CA THR A 210 -10.11 -16.62 3.71
C THR A 210 -10.77 -15.50 2.89
N GLY A 211 -10.27 -14.27 3.05
CA GLY A 211 -10.82 -13.10 2.35
C GLY A 211 -12.09 -12.50 2.98
N CYS A 212 -12.72 -13.10 3.99
CA CYS A 212 -13.90 -12.52 4.64
C CYS A 212 -13.61 -11.23 5.44
N GLY A 213 -12.32 -10.92 5.69
CA GLY A 213 -11.86 -9.68 6.32
C GLY A 213 -11.48 -9.78 7.80
N LYS A 214 -11.43 -10.98 8.41
CA LYS A 214 -11.10 -11.19 9.83
C LYS A 214 -9.84 -10.43 10.28
N SER A 215 -8.70 -10.77 9.67
CA SER A 215 -7.37 -10.28 10.05
C SER A 215 -7.19 -8.77 9.91
N THR A 216 -7.96 -8.11 9.02
CA THR A 216 -7.90 -6.66 8.84
C THR A 216 -8.94 -5.93 9.67
N GLN A 217 -10.17 -6.45 9.77
CA GLN A 217 -11.30 -5.71 10.35
C GLN A 217 -11.50 -5.93 11.85
N VAL A 218 -11.31 -7.17 12.36
CA VAL A 218 -11.55 -7.49 13.78
C VAL A 218 -10.70 -6.60 14.70
N PRO A 219 -9.39 -6.40 14.47
CA PRO A 219 -8.59 -5.49 15.30
C PRO A 219 -9.11 -4.04 15.27
N GLN A 220 -9.61 -3.58 14.12
CA GLN A 220 -10.19 -2.24 13.99
C GLN A 220 -11.52 -2.10 14.74
N TYR A 221 -12.33 -3.17 14.79
CA TYR A 221 -13.58 -3.17 15.53
C TYR A 221 -13.33 -3.10 17.03
N LEU A 222 -12.34 -3.85 17.52
CA LEU A 222 -11.90 -3.81 18.91
C LEU A 222 -11.35 -2.43 19.29
N LEU A 223 -10.50 -1.83 18.45
CA LEU A 223 -9.98 -0.49 18.69
C LEU A 223 -11.11 0.55 18.78
N LYS A 224 -12.10 0.47 17.88
CA LYS A 224 -13.28 1.36 17.89
C LYS A 224 -14.20 1.12 19.09
N ALA A 225 -14.15 -0.08 19.70
CA ALA A 225 -14.91 -0.42 20.89
C ALA A 225 -14.25 0.09 22.19
N GLY A 226 -13.05 0.67 22.11
CA GLY A 226 -12.34 1.26 23.25
C GLY A 226 -11.16 0.44 23.77
N TYR A 227 -10.82 -0.70 23.16
CA TYR A 227 -9.61 -1.42 23.51
C TYR A 227 -8.37 -0.69 23.00
N GLU A 228 -7.40 -0.44 23.87
CA GLU A 228 -6.20 0.33 23.53
C GLU A 228 -5.00 -0.54 23.20
N ASN A 229 -4.85 -1.73 23.80
CA ASN A 229 -3.65 -2.55 23.61
C ASN A 229 -4.00 -3.92 23.04
N ILE A 230 -4.03 -4.01 21.71
CA ILE A 230 -4.46 -5.20 20.95
C ILE A 230 -3.24 -5.85 20.30
N ALA A 231 -2.91 -7.07 20.72
CA ALA A 231 -1.88 -7.90 20.09
C ALA A 231 -2.53 -8.89 19.12
N CYS A 232 -2.22 -8.79 17.83
CA CYS A 232 -2.67 -9.72 16.81
C CYS A 232 -1.52 -10.62 16.39
N THR A 233 -1.59 -11.91 16.72
CA THR A 233 -0.55 -12.85 16.30
C THR A 233 -0.71 -13.24 14.84
N GLN A 234 0.42 -13.48 14.19
CA GLN A 234 0.47 -14.15 12.89
C GLN A 234 1.56 -15.22 12.92
N PRO A 235 1.36 -16.35 12.20
CA PRO A 235 2.38 -17.39 12.11
C PRO A 235 3.60 -16.93 11.29
N ARG A 236 3.40 -16.01 10.33
CA ARG A 236 4.40 -15.60 9.36
C ARG A 236 4.80 -14.12 9.53
N ARG A 237 6.09 -13.84 9.37
CA ARG A 237 6.65 -12.47 9.45
C ARG A 237 6.05 -11.52 8.41
N ILE A 238 5.95 -11.97 7.15
CA ILE A 238 5.38 -11.18 6.05
C ILE A 238 3.92 -10.79 6.31
N ALA A 239 3.15 -11.68 6.94
CA ALA A 239 1.76 -11.41 7.30
C ALA A 239 1.67 -10.29 8.34
N CYS A 240 2.54 -10.28 9.37
CA CYS A 240 2.59 -9.16 10.32
C CYS A 240 2.81 -7.81 9.63
N ILE A 241 3.80 -7.74 8.74
CA ILE A 241 4.15 -6.49 8.04
C ILE A 241 3.01 -6.07 7.11
N SER A 242 2.54 -6.99 6.26
CA SER A 242 1.49 -6.73 5.27
C SER A 242 0.17 -6.30 5.93
N LEU A 243 -0.28 -7.02 6.96
CA LEU A 243 -1.49 -6.66 7.69
C LEU A 243 -1.35 -5.33 8.45
N SER A 244 -0.18 -5.07 9.04
CA SER A 244 0.08 -3.78 9.69
C SER A 244 -0.02 -2.62 8.71
N LYS A 245 0.66 -2.71 7.56
CA LYS A 245 0.58 -1.71 6.48
C LYS A 245 -0.87 -1.54 5.99
N ARG A 246 -1.57 -2.65 5.76
CA ARG A 246 -2.96 -2.62 5.27
C ARG A 246 -3.91 -1.98 6.26
N VAL A 247 -3.82 -2.32 7.55
CA VAL A 247 -4.68 -1.75 8.59
C VAL A 247 -4.31 -0.29 8.87
N ALA A 248 -3.03 0.08 8.80
CA ALA A 248 -2.60 1.48 8.87
C ALA A 248 -3.22 2.30 7.72
N TYR A 249 -3.15 1.80 6.48
CA TYR A 249 -3.78 2.43 5.31
C TYR A 249 -5.31 2.55 5.46
N GLU A 250 -5.98 1.47 5.88
CA GLU A 250 -7.43 1.43 6.05
C GLU A 250 -7.95 2.34 7.18
N THR A 251 -7.13 2.58 8.20
CA THR A 251 -7.45 3.48 9.31
C THR A 251 -6.99 4.92 9.07
N LEU A 252 -6.42 5.21 7.89
CA LEU A 252 -5.81 6.50 7.52
C LEU A 252 -4.65 6.91 8.43
N ASN A 253 -4.00 5.91 9.05
CA ASN A 253 -2.83 6.03 9.89
C ASN A 253 -1.57 5.50 9.17
N GLU A 254 -1.51 5.58 7.84
CA GLU A 254 -0.35 5.10 7.06
C GLU A 254 0.96 5.78 7.50
N TYR A 255 0.88 7.04 7.93
CA TYR A 255 1.97 7.81 8.53
C TYR A 255 1.80 8.00 10.05
N GLY A 256 0.81 7.33 10.64
CA GLY A 256 0.50 7.38 12.07
C GLY A 256 1.25 6.31 12.85
N SER A 257 1.17 6.39 14.18
CA SER A 257 1.87 5.47 15.11
C SER A 257 0.94 4.48 15.79
N THR A 258 -0.38 4.57 15.55
CA THR A 258 -1.44 3.77 16.18
C THR A 258 -1.42 2.29 15.79
N VAL A 259 -0.96 1.96 14.58
CA VAL A 259 -0.87 0.59 14.08
C VAL A 259 0.60 0.28 13.83
N GLY A 260 1.08 -0.86 14.33
CA GLY A 260 2.47 -1.28 14.15
C GLY A 260 2.61 -2.78 14.06
N TYR A 261 3.84 -3.24 13.88
CA TYR A 261 4.20 -4.64 13.94
C TYR A 261 5.47 -4.85 14.77
N GLN A 262 5.67 -6.08 15.22
CA GLN A 262 6.86 -6.50 15.93
C GLN A 262 7.25 -7.92 15.51
N ILE A 263 8.42 -8.05 14.89
CA ILE A 263 8.98 -9.34 14.48
C ILE A 263 10.41 -9.47 15.00
N ARG A 264 11.03 -10.63 14.81
CA ARG A 264 12.42 -10.81 15.22
C ARG A 264 13.32 -9.83 14.47
N PHE A 265 14.13 -9.07 15.21
CA PHE A 265 15.09 -8.07 14.73
C PHE A 265 14.51 -6.79 14.11
N GLU A 266 13.18 -6.63 14.06
CA GLU A 266 12.55 -5.47 13.43
C GLU A 266 11.25 -5.11 14.15
N LYS A 267 11.05 -3.82 14.44
CA LYS A 267 9.86 -3.32 15.13
C LYS A 267 9.47 -1.95 14.60
N SER A 268 8.16 -1.73 14.45
CA SER A 268 7.57 -0.40 14.27
C SER A 268 6.70 0.03 15.45
N LYS A 269 6.54 -0.84 16.46
CA LYS A 269 5.81 -0.54 17.71
C LYS A 269 6.45 0.65 18.44
N THR A 270 5.62 1.64 18.76
CA THR A 270 5.94 2.81 19.60
C THR A 270 5.02 2.84 20.83
N GLN A 271 5.18 3.85 21.70
CA GLN A 271 4.27 4.06 22.85
C GLN A 271 2.84 4.43 22.42
N HIS A 272 2.67 4.99 21.23
CA HIS A 272 1.35 5.36 20.69
C HIS A 272 0.66 4.21 19.96
N THR A 273 1.33 3.07 19.79
CA THR A 273 0.80 1.92 19.07
C THR A 273 -0.26 1.21 19.89
N ARG A 274 -1.46 1.10 19.31
CA ARG A 274 -2.64 0.48 19.90
C ARG A 274 -2.95 -0.90 19.34
N ILE A 275 -2.71 -1.08 18.03
CA ILE A 275 -2.77 -2.39 17.38
C ILE A 275 -1.34 -2.81 17.01
N VAL A 276 -0.88 -3.94 17.52
CA VAL A 276 0.39 -4.53 17.12
C VAL A 276 0.20 -5.90 16.48
N PHE A 277 0.73 -6.07 15.27
CA PHE A 277 0.85 -7.38 14.62
C PHE A 277 2.19 -8.03 15.02
N ILE A 278 2.15 -9.19 15.65
CA ILE A 278 3.32 -9.83 16.26
C ILE A 278 3.42 -11.30 15.85
N THR A 279 4.63 -11.82 15.67
CA THR A 279 4.79 -13.27 15.45
C THR A 279 4.53 -14.05 16.73
N GLU A 280 3.87 -15.20 16.65
CA GLU A 280 3.56 -16.09 17.79
C GLU A 280 4.78 -16.32 18.72
N GLY A 281 5.93 -16.70 18.14
CA GLY A 281 7.15 -16.97 18.89
C GLY A 281 7.71 -15.75 19.63
N LEU A 282 7.45 -14.52 19.14
CA LEU A 282 7.86 -13.30 19.83
C LEU A 282 6.92 -12.97 20.98
N LEU A 283 5.61 -13.20 20.83
CA LEU A 283 4.66 -13.04 21.92
C LEU A 283 4.92 -14.06 23.04
N LEU A 284 5.23 -15.31 22.70
CA LEU A 284 5.70 -16.32 23.67
C LEU A 284 6.91 -15.84 24.47
N ARG A 285 7.90 -15.24 23.80
CA ARG A 285 9.07 -14.67 24.47
C ARG A 285 8.71 -13.50 25.39
N GLN A 286 7.71 -12.70 25.01
CA GLN A 286 7.18 -11.65 25.88
C GLN A 286 6.52 -12.24 27.13
N VAL A 287 5.72 -13.31 26.99
CA VAL A 287 5.11 -13.99 28.14
C VAL A 287 6.16 -14.57 29.09
N SER A 288 7.30 -15.08 28.57
CA SER A 288 8.41 -15.52 29.43
C SER A 288 9.04 -14.38 30.25
N THR A 289 8.93 -13.13 29.81
CA THR A 289 9.50 -11.96 30.48
C THR A 289 8.48 -11.26 31.38
N ASP A 290 7.24 -11.16 30.90
CA ASP A 290 6.06 -10.67 31.62
C ASP A 290 4.97 -11.75 31.58
N PRO A 291 4.94 -12.65 32.59
CA PRO A 291 3.96 -13.74 32.65
C PRO A 291 2.51 -13.26 32.70
N SER A 292 2.27 -12.03 33.17
CA SER A 292 0.93 -11.46 33.27
C SER A 292 0.44 -10.87 31.94
N LEU A 293 1.34 -10.75 30.96
CA LEU A 293 1.11 -10.12 29.67
C LEU A 293 0.44 -8.73 29.82
N SER A 294 0.98 -7.93 30.75
CA SER A 294 0.40 -6.67 31.25
C SER A 294 0.15 -5.62 30.20
N SER A 295 0.98 -5.63 29.16
CA SER A 295 0.96 -4.67 28.06
C SER A 295 -0.21 -4.83 27.09
N TYR A 296 -1.09 -5.83 27.26
CA TYR A 296 -2.19 -6.08 26.34
C TYR A 296 -3.53 -6.29 27.07
N ASP A 297 -4.59 -5.75 26.48
CA ASP A 297 -5.98 -5.89 26.90
C ASP A 297 -6.65 -7.03 26.13
N VAL A 298 -6.28 -7.19 24.86
CA VAL A 298 -6.80 -8.22 23.97
C VAL A 298 -5.65 -8.91 23.24
N ALA A 299 -5.63 -10.24 23.32
CA ALA A 299 -4.82 -11.10 22.46
C ALA A 299 -5.70 -11.71 21.38
N VAL A 300 -5.36 -11.48 20.13
CA VAL A 300 -6.01 -12.07 18.96
C VAL A 300 -5.05 -13.12 18.38
N LEU A 301 -5.42 -14.40 18.46
CA LEU A 301 -4.71 -15.47 17.78
C LEU A 301 -5.35 -15.71 16.42
N ASP A 302 -4.67 -15.25 15.36
CA ASP A 302 -5.12 -15.46 13.99
C ASP A 302 -4.58 -16.76 13.40
N GLU A 303 -5.27 -17.28 12.39
CA GLU A 303 -4.85 -18.44 11.60
C GLU A 303 -4.61 -19.72 12.44
N ILE A 304 -5.35 -19.90 13.55
CA ILE A 304 -5.21 -21.05 14.47
C ILE A 304 -5.41 -22.42 13.80
N HIS A 305 -6.04 -22.42 12.62
CA HIS A 305 -6.30 -23.62 11.82
C HIS A 305 -5.04 -24.23 11.21
N GLU A 306 -3.93 -23.50 11.15
CA GLU A 306 -2.65 -24.01 10.65
C GLU A 306 -1.90 -24.86 11.68
N ARG A 307 -2.32 -24.85 12.95
CA ARG A 307 -1.81 -25.73 14.02
C ARG A 307 -0.27 -25.72 14.15
N HIS A 308 0.32 -24.54 14.06
CA HIS A 308 1.75 -24.36 14.27
C HIS A 308 2.13 -24.63 15.73
N LEU A 309 3.30 -25.25 15.95
CA LEU A 309 3.79 -25.58 17.28
C LEU A 309 3.88 -24.36 18.22
N PRO A 310 4.43 -23.19 17.81
CA PRO A 310 4.44 -22.01 18.67
C PRO A 310 3.03 -21.48 18.97
N GLY A 311 2.13 -21.49 17.99
CA GLY A 311 0.72 -21.09 18.17
C GLY A 311 -0.03 -21.98 19.15
N ASP A 312 0.08 -23.30 19.03
CA ASP A 312 -0.54 -24.27 19.94
C ASP A 312 0.04 -24.14 21.36
N PHE A 313 1.35 -23.96 21.51
CA PHE A 313 1.97 -23.73 22.81
C PHE A 313 1.52 -22.40 23.44
N LEU A 314 1.44 -21.33 22.64
CA LEU A 314 0.92 -20.04 23.06
C LEU A 314 -0.54 -20.13 23.50
N LEU A 315 -1.37 -20.91 22.80
CA LEU A 315 -2.76 -21.15 23.17
C LEU A 315 -2.86 -21.79 24.56
N GLY A 316 -2.02 -22.79 24.86
CA GLY A 316 -1.96 -23.43 26.17
C GLY A 316 -1.49 -22.47 27.28
N VAL A 317 -0.46 -21.67 27.02
CA VAL A 317 0.03 -20.67 27.97
C VAL A 317 -1.04 -19.60 28.24
N LEU A 318 -1.70 -19.09 27.20
CA LEU A 318 -2.78 -18.10 27.34
C LEU A 318 -3.97 -18.69 28.09
N LYS A 319 -4.33 -19.95 27.84
CA LYS A 319 -5.38 -20.65 28.59
C LYS A 319 -5.10 -20.62 30.10
N CYS A 320 -3.88 -20.92 30.52
CA CYS A 320 -3.48 -20.81 31.92
C CYS A 320 -3.55 -19.36 32.44
N LEU A 321 -3.11 -18.39 31.63
CA LEU A 321 -3.13 -16.98 32.00
C LEU A 321 -4.56 -16.42 32.19
N LEU A 322 -5.52 -16.87 31.39
CA LEU A 322 -6.92 -16.43 31.49
C LEU A 322 -7.57 -16.78 32.85
N TYR A 323 -7.08 -17.81 33.53
CA TYR A 323 -7.50 -18.10 34.92
C TYR A 323 -7.05 -17.02 35.89
N GLN A 324 -5.84 -16.48 35.72
CA GLN A 324 -5.24 -15.50 36.61
C GLN A 324 -5.66 -14.05 36.26
N ARG A 325 -5.83 -13.74 34.96
CA ARG A 325 -6.10 -12.39 34.45
C ARG A 325 -7.47 -12.34 33.77
N LYS A 326 -8.53 -12.11 34.57
CA LYS A 326 -9.92 -12.02 34.07
C LYS A 326 -10.20 -10.84 33.14
N ASN A 327 -9.37 -9.80 33.20
CA ASN A 327 -9.48 -8.62 32.34
C ASN A 327 -8.88 -8.84 30.94
N LEU A 328 -8.07 -9.89 30.72
CA LEU A 328 -7.53 -10.20 29.39
C LEU A 328 -8.60 -10.89 28.55
N LYS A 329 -8.83 -10.36 27.33
CA LYS A 329 -9.70 -10.97 26.33
C LYS A 329 -8.87 -11.77 25.33
N LEU A 330 -9.36 -12.95 24.95
CA LEU A 330 -8.76 -13.80 23.92
C LEU A 330 -9.73 -13.96 22.75
N VAL A 331 -9.27 -13.62 21.54
CA VAL A 331 -10.03 -13.82 20.30
C VAL A 331 -9.28 -14.82 19.44
N LEU A 332 -9.94 -15.91 19.08
CA LEU A 332 -9.38 -16.95 18.21
C LEU A 332 -10.00 -16.81 16.83
N MET A 333 -9.18 -16.64 15.79
CA MET A 333 -9.65 -16.52 14.41
C MET A 333 -9.21 -17.73 13.58
N SER A 334 -10.17 -18.34 12.88
CA SER A 334 -9.94 -19.53 12.05
C SER A 334 -10.57 -19.38 10.67
N ALA A 335 -9.87 -19.87 9.64
CA ALA A 335 -10.42 -20.02 8.31
C ALA A 335 -11.28 -21.29 8.14
N THR A 336 -11.22 -22.23 9.08
CA THR A 336 -11.84 -23.56 8.96
C THR A 336 -12.93 -23.81 10.01
N ILE A 337 -13.82 -24.74 9.69
CA ILE A 337 -15.05 -25.05 10.46
C ILE A 337 -14.79 -25.93 11.70
N ASN A 338 -13.58 -26.47 11.92
CA ASN A 338 -13.31 -27.33 13.08
C ASN A 338 -13.19 -26.53 14.40
N ILE A 339 -14.32 -25.94 14.79
CA ILE A 339 -14.51 -25.04 15.91
C ILE A 339 -14.83 -25.84 17.17
N GLN A 340 -15.45 -27.02 17.02
CA GLN A 340 -15.77 -27.93 18.12
C GLN A 340 -14.52 -28.26 18.95
N LEU A 341 -13.38 -28.52 18.30
CA LEU A 341 -12.11 -28.75 18.99
C LEU A 341 -11.74 -27.59 19.94
N PHE A 342 -11.88 -26.34 19.49
CA PHE A 342 -11.57 -25.17 20.31
C PHE A 342 -12.65 -24.89 21.34
N GLN A 343 -13.92 -25.22 21.03
CA GLN A 343 -15.01 -25.17 21.98
C GLN A 343 -14.71 -26.09 23.15
N ASP A 344 -14.47 -27.36 22.87
CA ASP A 344 -14.15 -28.39 23.86
C ASP A 344 -12.91 -28.03 24.69
N TYR A 345 -11.90 -27.45 24.04
CA TYR A 345 -10.67 -27.05 24.72
C TYR A 345 -10.87 -25.90 25.71
N PHE A 346 -11.86 -25.02 25.55
CA PHE A 346 -12.12 -23.87 26.44
C PHE A 346 -13.42 -23.98 27.26
N LEU A 347 -14.11 -25.14 27.21
CA LEU A 347 -15.42 -25.37 27.86
C LEU A 347 -15.46 -24.97 29.34
N ASN A 348 -14.38 -25.18 30.10
CA ASN A 348 -14.33 -24.93 31.54
C ASN A 348 -13.88 -23.50 31.88
N GLU A 349 -13.34 -22.79 30.90
CA GLU A 349 -12.62 -21.53 31.07
C GLU A 349 -13.46 -20.32 30.66
N ALA A 350 -14.39 -20.50 29.71
CA ALA A 350 -15.20 -19.41 29.16
C ALA A 350 -16.47 -19.92 28.46
N MET A 351 -17.50 -19.07 28.46
CA MET A 351 -18.58 -19.19 27.49
C MET A 351 -18.05 -18.78 26.11
N ILE A 352 -18.06 -19.72 25.17
CA ILE A 352 -17.53 -19.52 23.83
C ILE A 352 -18.67 -19.15 22.90
N ILE A 353 -18.62 -17.93 22.36
CA ILE A 353 -19.51 -17.53 21.28
C ILE A 353 -18.81 -17.81 19.96
N GLN A 354 -19.46 -18.63 19.13
CA GLN A 354 -19.05 -18.89 17.76
C GLN A 354 -19.73 -17.90 16.83
N ILE A 355 -18.94 -17.15 16.09
CA ILE A 355 -19.43 -16.31 14.99
C ILE A 355 -19.00 -16.97 13.69
N SER A 356 -19.97 -17.56 12.98
CA SER A 356 -19.74 -18.21 11.69
C SER A 356 -20.06 -17.25 10.55
N LEU A 357 -19.01 -16.75 9.90
CA LEU A 357 -19.10 -15.87 8.75
C LEU A 357 -19.37 -16.72 7.51
N ASN A 358 -20.65 -16.93 7.19
CA ASN A 358 -21.05 -17.63 5.97
C ASN A 358 -20.84 -16.71 4.75
N SER A 359 -19.76 -16.93 3.99
CA SER A 359 -19.44 -16.19 2.76
C SER A 359 -20.55 -16.27 1.69
N ARG A 360 -21.47 -17.24 1.80
CA ARG A 360 -22.60 -17.46 0.86
C ARG A 360 -23.67 -16.35 0.85
N LYS A 361 -23.75 -15.48 1.86
CA LYS A 361 -24.82 -14.46 1.99
C LYS A 361 -24.41 -13.03 1.62
N VAL A 362 -23.24 -12.81 1.01
CA VAL A 362 -22.87 -11.48 0.50
C VAL A 362 -23.13 -11.42 -1.01
N PRO A 363 -24.20 -10.75 -1.47
CA PRO A 363 -24.40 -10.50 -2.89
C PRO A 363 -23.24 -9.63 -3.39
N GLY A 364 -22.38 -10.21 -4.23
CA GLY A 364 -21.29 -9.48 -4.90
C GLY A 364 -19.89 -10.09 -4.80
N ARG A 365 -19.67 -11.21 -4.10
CA ARG A 365 -18.28 -11.71 -3.88
C ARG A 365 -17.90 -13.10 -4.39
N LEU A 366 -18.72 -13.84 -5.10
CA LEU A 366 -18.27 -15.13 -5.66
C LEU A 366 -18.83 -15.31 -7.07
N TYR A 367 -18.11 -14.81 -8.07
CA TYR A 367 -18.22 -15.44 -9.39
C TYR A 367 -17.72 -16.89 -9.24
N PRO A 368 -18.42 -17.88 -9.81
CA PRO A 368 -18.04 -19.28 -9.64
C PRO A 368 -16.61 -19.51 -10.13
N ILE A 369 -15.74 -20.02 -9.25
CA ILE A 369 -14.37 -20.39 -9.62
C ILE A 369 -14.47 -21.62 -10.54
N LYS A 370 -14.16 -21.43 -11.82
CA LYS A 370 -14.08 -22.53 -12.78
C LYS A 370 -12.80 -23.32 -12.55
N LEU A 371 -12.94 -24.57 -12.12
CA LEU A 371 -11.83 -25.48 -11.91
C LEU A 371 -11.57 -26.29 -13.19
N ASN A 372 -10.33 -26.29 -13.66
CA ASN A 372 -9.88 -27.14 -14.76
C ASN A 372 -8.68 -27.99 -14.31
N TYR A 373 -8.66 -29.25 -14.71
CA TYR A 373 -7.54 -30.16 -14.47
C TYR A 373 -6.73 -30.36 -15.75
N TYR A 374 -5.42 -30.17 -15.66
CA TYR A 374 -4.46 -30.36 -16.76
C TYR A 374 -3.53 -31.51 -16.38
N PRO A 375 -3.78 -32.74 -16.87
CA PRO A 375 -2.90 -33.86 -16.60
C PRO A 375 -1.55 -33.67 -17.29
N VAL A 376 -0.45 -34.01 -16.62
CA VAL A 376 0.89 -34.14 -17.22
C VAL A 376 0.80 -35.18 -18.34
N SER A 377 1.27 -34.82 -19.54
CA SER A 377 1.29 -35.74 -20.68
C SER A 377 2.21 -36.94 -20.40
N ILE A 378 1.94 -38.08 -21.04
CA ILE A 378 2.70 -39.33 -20.79
C ILE A 378 4.20 -39.13 -21.11
N GLU A 379 4.52 -38.32 -22.11
CA GLU A 379 5.89 -37.95 -22.51
C GLU A 379 6.62 -37.14 -21.42
N GLU A 380 5.90 -36.24 -20.75
CA GLU A 380 6.42 -35.46 -19.61
C GLU A 380 6.61 -36.33 -18.35
N LYS A 381 5.88 -37.46 -18.21
CA LYS A 381 6.04 -38.43 -17.10
C LYS A 381 7.26 -39.35 -17.26
N THR A 382 7.71 -39.60 -18.49
CA THR A 382 8.86 -40.49 -18.78
C THR A 382 10.23 -39.88 -18.46
N SER A 383 10.27 -38.58 -18.17
CA SER A 383 11.46 -37.91 -17.63
C SER A 383 11.79 -38.47 -16.24
N LYS A 384 12.86 -39.28 -16.12
CA LYS A 384 13.40 -39.81 -14.86
C LYS A 384 14.01 -38.73 -13.92
N SER A 385 13.88 -37.45 -14.26
CA SER A 385 14.41 -36.35 -13.45
C SER A 385 13.52 -36.13 -12.22
N GLU A 386 14.13 -36.10 -11.02
CA GLU A 386 13.46 -35.67 -9.78
C GLU A 386 13.09 -34.17 -9.80
N ARG A 387 13.58 -33.40 -10.79
CA ARG A 387 13.30 -31.95 -10.89
C ARG A 387 11.95 -31.69 -11.55
N ILE A 388 11.24 -30.68 -11.05
CA ILE A 388 9.97 -30.21 -11.60
C ILE A 388 10.14 -29.77 -13.07
N ASN A 389 9.23 -30.19 -13.94
CA ASN A 389 9.18 -29.72 -15.32
C ASN A 389 8.48 -28.34 -15.36
N PRO A 390 9.15 -27.27 -15.84
CA PRO A 390 8.54 -25.94 -15.89
C PRO A 390 7.59 -25.73 -17.07
N ALA A 391 7.65 -26.56 -18.13
CA ALA A 391 6.87 -26.37 -19.35
C ALA A 391 5.34 -26.29 -19.13
N PRO A 392 4.72 -27.14 -18.29
CA PRO A 392 3.34 -26.98 -17.83
C PRO A 392 2.93 -25.57 -17.39
N PHE A 393 3.77 -24.95 -16.55
CA PHE A 393 3.48 -23.66 -15.94
C PHE A 393 3.59 -22.53 -16.97
N VAL A 394 4.60 -22.61 -17.86
CA VAL A 394 4.77 -21.66 -18.96
C VAL A 394 3.63 -21.77 -19.98
N ARG A 395 3.17 -22.99 -20.29
CA ARG A 395 2.02 -23.23 -21.18
C ARG A 395 0.76 -22.55 -20.66
N ILE A 396 0.55 -22.52 -19.34
CA ILE A 396 -0.57 -21.80 -18.75
C ILE A 396 -0.47 -20.28 -19.00
N LEU A 397 0.72 -19.69 -18.88
CA LEU A 397 0.92 -18.28 -19.21
C LEU A 397 0.61 -17.99 -20.68
N GLN A 398 1.05 -18.87 -21.58
CA GLN A 398 0.73 -18.79 -23.02
C GLN A 398 -0.78 -18.84 -23.28
N LEU A 399 -1.48 -19.79 -22.68
CA LEU A 399 -2.94 -19.92 -22.80
C LEU A 399 -3.67 -18.68 -22.27
N ILE A 400 -3.15 -18.04 -21.23
CA ILE A 400 -3.73 -16.80 -20.70
C ILE A 400 -3.54 -15.65 -21.71
N ASP A 401 -2.35 -15.54 -22.31
CA ASP A 401 -2.06 -14.51 -23.31
C ASP A 401 -2.86 -14.69 -24.61
N GLU A 402 -3.10 -15.94 -25.03
CA GLU A 402 -3.93 -16.25 -26.20
C GLU A 402 -5.41 -15.97 -25.96
N LYS A 403 -5.90 -16.28 -24.76
CA LYS A 403 -7.34 -16.22 -24.45
C LYS A 403 -7.80 -14.85 -23.98
N TYR A 404 -6.95 -14.09 -23.29
CA TYR A 404 -7.33 -12.83 -22.64
C TYR A 404 -6.51 -11.65 -23.16
N PRO A 405 -7.16 -10.57 -23.62
CA PRO A 405 -6.46 -9.41 -24.20
C PRO A 405 -5.57 -8.72 -23.17
N LYS A 406 -4.48 -8.09 -23.63
CA LYS A 406 -3.46 -7.46 -22.75
C LYS A 406 -4.02 -6.42 -21.78
N GLY A 407 -5.07 -5.69 -22.17
CA GLY A 407 -5.72 -4.69 -21.32
C GLY A 407 -6.53 -5.28 -20.15
N GLU A 408 -6.81 -6.59 -20.17
CA GLU A 408 -7.57 -7.25 -19.12
C GLU A 408 -6.65 -7.74 -18.00
N ARG A 409 -6.90 -7.24 -16.78
CA ARG A 409 -6.17 -7.64 -15.57
C ARG A 409 -6.38 -9.13 -15.27
N GLY A 410 -5.33 -9.77 -14.80
CA GLY A 410 -5.39 -11.16 -14.36
C GLY A 410 -4.02 -11.68 -13.97
N ASP A 411 -3.58 -11.33 -12.76
CA ASP A 411 -2.32 -11.84 -12.24
C ASP A 411 -2.43 -13.34 -11.94
N VAL A 412 -1.30 -14.03 -12.01
CA VAL A 412 -1.16 -15.47 -11.82
C VAL A 412 -0.43 -15.74 -10.51
N LEU A 413 -0.95 -16.66 -9.71
CA LEU A 413 -0.28 -17.20 -8.53
C LEU A 413 -0.06 -18.71 -8.71
N ILE A 414 1.19 -19.15 -8.66
CA ILE A 414 1.60 -20.54 -8.85
C ILE A 414 2.07 -21.11 -7.52
N PHE A 415 1.50 -22.24 -7.08
CA PHE A 415 1.90 -22.97 -5.87
C PHE A 415 2.81 -24.15 -6.19
N VAL A 416 4.01 -24.15 -5.60
CA VAL A 416 5.04 -25.20 -5.73
C VAL A 416 5.64 -25.58 -4.39
N SER A 417 6.41 -26.67 -4.34
CA SER A 417 6.81 -27.28 -3.08
C SER A 417 7.98 -26.57 -2.38
N GLY A 418 8.87 -25.88 -3.10
CA GLY A 418 10.04 -25.22 -2.49
C GLY A 418 10.85 -24.32 -3.43
N MET A 419 11.97 -23.80 -2.93
CA MET A 419 12.81 -22.83 -3.65
C MET A 419 13.45 -23.37 -4.92
N ALA A 420 13.87 -24.63 -4.93
CA ALA A 420 14.46 -25.22 -6.14
C ALA A 420 13.44 -25.21 -7.28
N GLU A 421 12.20 -25.59 -6.96
CA GLU A 421 11.08 -25.59 -7.90
C GLU A 421 10.70 -24.16 -8.33
N ILE A 422 10.66 -23.21 -7.38
CA ILE A 422 10.46 -21.78 -7.68
C ILE A 422 11.49 -21.31 -8.69
N SER A 423 12.79 -21.53 -8.44
CA SER A 423 13.85 -21.05 -9.32
C SER A 423 13.74 -21.63 -10.74
N THR A 424 13.48 -22.93 -10.88
CA THR A 424 13.33 -23.59 -12.19
C THR A 424 12.15 -23.02 -12.99
N ILE A 425 11.01 -22.76 -12.35
CA ILE A 425 9.83 -22.21 -13.03
C ILE A 425 10.02 -20.72 -13.34
N VAL A 426 10.63 -19.96 -12.41
CA VAL A 426 10.90 -18.53 -12.60
C VAL A 426 11.85 -18.32 -13.78
N GLU A 427 12.92 -19.09 -13.90
CA GLU A 427 13.86 -19.00 -15.02
C GLU A 427 13.17 -19.25 -16.37
N ALA A 428 12.39 -20.33 -16.47
CA ALA A 428 11.65 -20.65 -17.69
C ALA A 428 10.56 -19.60 -18.03
N ALA A 429 9.84 -19.12 -17.01
CA ALA A 429 8.81 -18.10 -17.20
C ALA A 429 9.43 -16.73 -17.56
N GLN A 430 10.62 -16.41 -17.04
CA GLN A 430 11.35 -15.20 -17.41
C GLN A 430 11.77 -15.20 -18.87
N LEU A 431 12.24 -16.34 -19.40
CA LEU A 431 12.54 -16.48 -20.83
C LEU A 431 11.30 -16.20 -21.68
N TYR A 432 10.15 -16.76 -21.31
CA TYR A 432 8.89 -16.46 -22.00
C TYR A 432 8.46 -14.98 -21.86
N ALA A 433 8.65 -14.39 -20.69
CA ALA A 433 8.34 -12.99 -20.42
C ALA A 433 9.18 -12.02 -21.27
N GLN A 434 10.44 -12.35 -21.56
CA GLN A 434 11.30 -11.56 -22.44
C GLN A 434 10.77 -11.50 -23.88
N HIS A 435 10.11 -12.56 -24.35
CA HIS A 435 9.51 -12.58 -25.69
C HIS A 435 8.14 -11.92 -25.73
N SER A 436 7.28 -12.21 -24.74
CA SER A 436 5.89 -11.71 -24.72
C SER A 436 5.77 -10.25 -24.29
N GLN A 437 6.70 -9.77 -23.44
CA GLN A 437 6.70 -8.43 -22.81
C GLN A 437 5.42 -8.11 -22.01
N ASN A 438 4.66 -9.13 -21.62
CA ASN A 438 3.37 -8.97 -20.91
C ASN A 438 3.45 -9.35 -19.43
N TRP A 439 4.58 -9.85 -18.94
CA TRP A 439 4.69 -10.51 -17.64
C TRP A 439 5.82 -9.97 -16.76
N ILE A 440 5.52 -9.73 -15.49
CA ILE A 440 6.50 -9.55 -14.41
C ILE A 440 6.53 -10.83 -13.58
N ILE A 441 7.65 -11.55 -13.60
CA ILE A 441 7.81 -12.83 -12.89
C ILE A 441 8.47 -12.60 -11.53
N LEU A 442 7.82 -13.00 -10.44
CA LEU A 442 8.30 -12.79 -9.07
C LEU A 442 8.32 -14.10 -8.26
N PRO A 443 9.46 -14.46 -7.64
CA PRO A 443 9.51 -15.53 -6.65
C PRO A 443 8.95 -15.06 -5.30
N LEU A 444 8.29 -15.95 -4.55
CA LEU A 444 7.83 -15.68 -3.19
C LEU A 444 8.08 -16.87 -2.26
N HIS A 445 9.05 -16.72 -1.36
CA HIS A 445 9.43 -17.74 -0.39
C HIS A 445 9.94 -17.11 0.91
N SER A 446 9.85 -17.86 2.01
CA SER A 446 10.20 -17.40 3.36
C SER A 446 11.68 -17.03 3.55
N THR A 447 12.59 -17.56 2.72
CA THR A 447 14.03 -17.26 2.77
C THR A 447 14.42 -16.00 2.01
N LEU A 448 13.52 -15.42 1.20
CA LEU A 448 13.80 -14.18 0.48
C LEU A 448 13.92 -13.01 1.45
N SER A 449 14.62 -11.96 1.05
CA SER A 449 14.68 -10.71 1.81
C SER A 449 13.28 -10.10 1.93
N ILE A 450 13.04 -9.30 2.98
CA ILE A 450 11.74 -8.63 3.17
C ILE A 450 11.44 -7.71 1.98
N ALA A 451 12.45 -7.01 1.45
CA ALA A 451 12.30 -6.15 0.28
C ALA A 451 11.88 -6.94 -0.97
N ASP A 452 12.41 -8.15 -1.17
CA ASP A 452 12.01 -8.99 -2.30
C ASP A 452 10.60 -9.59 -2.13
N GLN A 453 10.23 -9.93 -0.89
CA GLN A 453 8.87 -10.36 -0.58
C GLN A 453 7.86 -9.21 -0.77
N ASP A 454 8.24 -7.96 -0.48
CA ASP A 454 7.36 -6.80 -0.58
C ASP A 454 6.96 -6.50 -2.04
N LYS A 455 7.83 -6.80 -3.01
CA LYS A 455 7.58 -6.60 -4.46
C LYS A 455 6.30 -7.28 -4.96
N VAL A 456 5.86 -8.36 -4.31
CA VAL A 456 4.65 -9.07 -4.72
C VAL A 456 3.37 -8.26 -4.46
N PHE A 457 3.43 -7.23 -3.61
CA PHE A 457 2.29 -6.36 -3.31
C PHE A 457 2.19 -5.17 -4.27
N ASP A 458 3.21 -4.91 -5.08
CA ASP A 458 3.18 -3.81 -6.04
C ASP A 458 2.19 -4.09 -7.17
N TYR A 459 1.55 -3.01 -7.65
CA TYR A 459 0.68 -3.06 -8.82
C TYR A 459 1.53 -3.06 -10.10
N PRO A 460 1.30 -3.99 -11.04
CA PRO A 460 1.97 -3.94 -12.32
C PRO A 460 1.50 -2.73 -13.14
N PRO A 461 2.32 -2.21 -14.06
CA PRO A 461 1.90 -1.19 -15.02
C PRO A 461 0.70 -1.62 -15.87
N GLU A 462 -0.03 -0.67 -16.44
CA GLU A 462 -1.18 -0.99 -17.31
C GLU A 462 -0.74 -1.82 -18.52
N GLY A 463 -1.52 -2.87 -18.82
CA GLY A 463 -1.22 -3.80 -19.92
C GLY A 463 -0.23 -4.92 -19.57
N ILE A 464 0.33 -4.91 -18.36
CA ILE A 464 1.27 -5.93 -17.86
C ILE A 464 0.62 -6.72 -16.72
N ARG A 465 0.84 -8.04 -16.73
CA ARG A 465 0.39 -8.97 -15.68
C ARG A 465 1.56 -9.39 -14.80
N LYS A 466 1.26 -9.75 -13.56
CA LYS A 466 2.24 -10.32 -12.63
C LYS A 466 2.04 -11.82 -12.51
N CYS A 467 3.12 -12.60 -12.52
CA CYS A 467 3.13 -14.02 -12.22
C CYS A 467 4.00 -14.27 -10.98
N ILE A 468 3.36 -14.66 -9.88
CA ILE A 468 4.03 -14.96 -8.61
C ILE A 468 4.16 -16.47 -8.46
N VAL A 469 5.38 -16.95 -8.26
CA VAL A 469 5.67 -18.38 -8.00
C VAL A 469 6.01 -18.54 -6.53
N SER A 470 5.20 -19.29 -5.79
CA SER A 470 5.23 -19.31 -4.33
C SER A 470 5.07 -20.70 -3.73
N THR A 471 5.48 -20.85 -2.47
CA THR A 471 5.11 -21.99 -1.62
C THR A 471 3.79 -21.71 -0.88
N ASN A 472 3.48 -22.51 0.15
CA ASN A 472 2.36 -22.27 1.06
C ASN A 472 2.42 -20.93 1.83
N ILE A 473 3.47 -20.12 1.66
CA ILE A 473 3.52 -18.75 2.21
C ILE A 473 2.41 -17.84 1.67
N ALA A 474 1.92 -18.09 0.45
CA ALA A 474 0.80 -17.38 -0.15
C ALA A 474 -0.57 -18.07 0.09
N GLU A 475 -0.57 -19.23 0.76
CA GLU A 475 -1.78 -20.04 1.00
C GLU A 475 -2.70 -19.37 2.03
N THR A 476 -2.11 -18.87 3.11
CA THR A 476 -2.79 -18.23 4.26
C THR A 476 -2.11 -16.90 4.61
N SER A 477 -2.81 -16.01 5.33
CA SER A 477 -2.26 -14.78 5.94
C SER A 477 -1.72 -13.67 5.02
N VAL A 478 -1.49 -13.91 3.72
CA VAL A 478 -1.05 -12.91 2.75
C VAL A 478 -2.17 -12.66 1.73
N THR A 479 -2.54 -11.40 1.52
CA THR A 479 -3.50 -11.03 0.47
C THR A 479 -2.76 -10.30 -0.63
N ILE A 480 -2.68 -10.92 -1.81
CA ILE A 480 -2.10 -10.31 -3.00
C ILE A 480 -3.26 -9.82 -3.86
N ASP A 481 -3.37 -8.51 -4.01
CA ASP A 481 -4.40 -7.90 -4.83
C ASP A 481 -4.13 -8.20 -6.32
N GLY A 482 -5.20 -8.44 -7.09
CA GLY A 482 -5.10 -8.63 -8.55
C GLY A 482 -4.99 -10.07 -9.04
N ILE A 483 -4.81 -11.05 -8.14
CA ILE A 483 -4.78 -12.47 -8.51
C ILE A 483 -6.12 -12.90 -9.08
N ARG A 484 -6.09 -13.37 -10.33
CA ARG A 484 -7.24 -13.95 -11.02
C ARG A 484 -7.04 -15.43 -11.24
N PHE A 485 -5.85 -15.81 -11.71
CA PHE A 485 -5.53 -17.19 -12.02
C PHE A 485 -4.67 -17.78 -10.90
N VAL A 486 -5.05 -18.97 -10.44
CA VAL A 486 -4.21 -19.76 -9.54
C VAL A 486 -3.87 -21.07 -10.23
N VAL A 487 -2.59 -21.40 -10.18
CA VAL A 487 -2.02 -22.66 -10.66
C VAL A 487 -1.50 -23.44 -9.46
N ASP A 488 -1.93 -24.67 -9.27
CA ASP A 488 -1.51 -25.49 -8.14
C ASP A 488 -0.85 -26.78 -8.63
N SER A 489 0.37 -27.03 -8.14
CA SER A 489 1.08 -28.31 -8.34
C SER A 489 0.54 -29.44 -7.45
N GLY A 490 -0.29 -29.10 -6.44
CA GLY A 490 -0.83 -30.06 -5.50
C GLY A 490 0.18 -30.55 -4.46
N LYS A 491 1.38 -29.95 -4.39
CA LYS A 491 2.46 -30.39 -3.50
C LYS A 491 2.85 -29.34 -2.46
N VAL A 492 3.43 -29.82 -1.37
CA VAL A 492 4.00 -29.00 -0.28
C VAL A 492 5.21 -29.73 0.32
N LYS A 493 6.22 -28.98 0.79
CA LYS A 493 7.30 -29.53 1.62
C LYS A 493 7.02 -29.20 3.08
N GLU A 494 6.94 -30.23 3.91
CA GLU A 494 6.68 -30.11 5.35
C GLU A 494 7.72 -30.88 6.16
N MET A 495 7.95 -30.41 7.39
CA MET A 495 8.83 -31.09 8.32
C MET A 495 8.14 -32.35 8.83
N SER A 496 8.66 -33.52 8.46
CA SER A 496 8.20 -34.81 8.96
C SER A 496 9.14 -35.30 10.05
N TYR A 497 8.59 -35.74 11.18
CA TYR A 497 9.34 -36.47 12.19
C TYR A 497 9.31 -37.95 11.86
N ASP A 498 10.49 -38.58 11.76
CA ASP A 498 10.60 -40.02 11.67
C ASP A 498 10.88 -40.58 13.08
N PRO A 499 9.93 -41.30 13.69
CA PRO A 499 10.09 -41.81 15.05
C PRO A 499 11.17 -42.89 15.16
N VAL A 500 11.50 -43.58 14.06
CA VAL A 500 12.50 -44.65 14.06
C VAL A 500 13.90 -44.06 14.09
N SER A 501 14.19 -43.12 13.20
CA SER A 501 15.49 -42.42 13.19
C SER A 501 15.59 -41.32 14.25
N LYS A 502 14.46 -40.91 14.87
CA LYS A 502 14.34 -39.76 15.78
C LYS A 502 14.81 -38.45 15.15
N MET A 503 14.72 -38.34 13.83
CA MET A 503 15.16 -37.17 13.07
C MET A 503 13.97 -36.46 12.43
N GLN A 504 14.08 -35.14 12.33
CA GLN A 504 13.18 -34.35 11.50
C GLN A 504 13.79 -34.20 10.11
N ARG A 505 13.01 -34.49 9.07
CA ARG A 505 13.41 -34.30 7.67
C ARG A 505 12.32 -33.55 6.92
N LEU A 506 12.73 -32.59 6.10
CA LEU A 506 11.83 -31.93 5.16
C LEU A 506 11.49 -32.92 4.03
N LYS A 507 10.21 -33.25 3.88
CA LYS A 507 9.73 -34.18 2.86
C LYS A 507 8.59 -33.55 2.06
N GLU A 508 8.50 -33.91 0.79
CA GLU A 508 7.42 -33.49 -0.08
C GLU A 508 6.18 -34.40 0.10
N PHE A 509 5.02 -33.78 0.21
CA PHE A 509 3.72 -34.42 0.37
C PHE A 509 2.69 -33.81 -0.59
N TRP A 510 1.62 -34.57 -0.83
CA TRP A 510 0.41 -34.04 -1.43
C TRP A 510 -0.33 -33.16 -0.43
N ILE A 511 -0.90 -32.06 -0.91
CA ILE A 511 -1.66 -31.15 -0.06
C ILE A 511 -2.97 -31.79 0.42
N SER A 512 -3.44 -31.30 1.57
CA SER A 512 -4.77 -31.66 2.07
C SER A 512 -5.88 -31.06 1.19
N ARG A 513 -7.10 -31.61 1.28
CA ARG A 513 -8.28 -31.00 0.64
C ARG A 513 -8.56 -29.59 1.14
N ALA A 514 -8.30 -29.32 2.42
CA ALA A 514 -8.47 -28.00 3.00
C ALA A 514 -7.50 -26.99 2.39
N SER A 515 -6.23 -27.36 2.25
CA SER A 515 -5.20 -26.55 1.58
C SER A 515 -5.57 -26.27 0.12
N ALA A 516 -6.05 -27.29 -0.61
CA ALA A 516 -6.50 -27.10 -1.98
C ALA A 516 -7.65 -26.09 -2.10
N GLU A 517 -8.63 -26.12 -1.18
CA GLU A 517 -9.73 -25.15 -1.17
C GLU A 517 -9.24 -23.74 -0.79
N GLN A 518 -8.25 -23.61 0.11
CA GLN A 518 -7.64 -22.32 0.45
C GLN A 518 -6.85 -21.72 -0.71
N ARG A 519 -6.01 -22.52 -1.40
CA ARG A 519 -5.27 -22.12 -2.61
C ARG A 519 -6.22 -21.69 -3.71
N LYS A 520 -7.29 -22.46 -3.94
CA LYS A 520 -8.39 -22.10 -4.85
C LYS A 520 -9.04 -20.77 -4.47
N GLY A 521 -9.27 -20.52 -3.18
CA GLY A 521 -9.80 -19.26 -2.67
C GLY A 521 -8.90 -18.04 -2.90
N ARG A 522 -7.64 -18.22 -3.33
CA ARG A 522 -6.74 -17.13 -3.74
C ARG A 522 -7.03 -16.58 -5.13
N ALA A 523 -7.74 -17.33 -5.97
CA ALA A 523 -8.24 -16.82 -7.24
C ALA A 523 -9.39 -15.84 -6.95
N GLY A 524 -9.14 -14.54 -7.13
CA GLY A 524 -10.23 -13.58 -7.29
C GLY A 524 -10.98 -13.89 -8.59
N ASN A 525 -12.31 -13.68 -8.61
CA ASN A 525 -13.19 -13.76 -9.78
C ASN A 525 -12.58 -14.38 -11.06
N CYS A 526 -12.60 -15.73 -11.15
CA CYS A 526 -12.45 -16.59 -12.35
C CYS A 526 -11.12 -17.36 -12.59
N VAL A 527 -11.31 -18.66 -12.88
CA VAL A 527 -10.42 -19.71 -13.45
C VAL A 527 -9.25 -20.19 -12.57
N PHE A 528 -9.41 -21.40 -12.04
CA PHE A 528 -8.43 -22.20 -11.31
C PHE A 528 -7.93 -23.32 -12.22
N LEU A 529 -6.61 -23.43 -12.41
CA LEU A 529 -5.97 -24.43 -13.28
C LEU A 529 -5.10 -25.34 -12.38
N VAL A 530 -5.53 -26.56 -12.12
CA VAL A 530 -4.74 -27.54 -11.37
C VAL A 530 -3.95 -28.39 -12.36
N TYR A 531 -2.65 -28.54 -12.15
CA TYR A 531 -1.81 -29.47 -12.90
C TYR A 531 -1.60 -30.74 -12.06
N PHE A 532 -1.70 -31.92 -12.68
CA PHE A 532 -1.45 -33.22 -12.02
C PHE A 532 -0.31 -33.99 -12.69
#